data_AF-A0A6A4LLR8-F1
#
_entry.id   AF-A0A6A4LLR8-F1
#
_cell.length_a   1.000
_cell.length_b   1.000
_cell.length_c   1.000
_cell.angle_alpha   90.00
_cell.angle_beta   90.00
_cell.angle_gamma   90.00
#
_symmetry.space_group_name_H-M   'P 1'
#
loop_
_entity.id
_entity.type
_entity.pdbx_description
1 polymer ?
#
loop_
_entity_poly.entity_id
_entity_poly.type
_entity_poly.pdbx_seq_one_letter_code
_entity_poly.pdbx_strand_id
1 'polypeptide(L)'
;MENILGLLRIHIHRGVNLAIRDMKSSDPYVVVRLGKQKFSDELTTNPSVKLPDSKYFTETENSCSEEKCEPVWDEDLTLSIADPNTPIKLMVFDKDTFSFDDKMGDAEFDIKPLIEAVKMRLEGSLVEP
;
A
#
# COMPACT_ATOMS: atom_id res chain seq x y z
N MET A 1 -25.03 -7.60 1.91
CA MET A 1 -23.94 -8.15 2.76
C MET A 1 -22.70 -8.16 1.91
N GLU A 2 -21.63 -7.52 2.37
CA GLU A 2 -20.33 -7.59 1.68
C GLU A 2 -19.78 -9.00 1.87
N ASN A 3 -19.58 -9.72 0.76
CA ASN A 3 -18.98 -11.05 0.79
C ASN A 3 -17.47 -10.89 0.88
N ILE A 4 -16.93 -10.90 2.10
CA ILE A 4 -15.50 -10.92 2.35
C ILE A 4 -14.98 -12.33 2.06
N LEU A 5 -14.05 -12.44 1.12
CA LEU A 5 -13.36 -13.69 0.77
C LEU A 5 -12.27 -14.05 1.77
N GLY A 6 -11.65 -13.05 2.39
CA GLY A 6 -10.63 -13.23 3.41
C GLY A 6 -9.85 -11.96 3.71
N LEU A 7 -8.83 -12.11 4.55
CA LEU A 7 -7.90 -11.05 4.91
C LEU A 7 -6.56 -11.27 4.20
N LEU A 8 -6.03 -10.23 3.56
CA LEU A 8 -4.71 -10.22 2.95
C LEU A 8 -3.78 -9.35 3.79
N ARG A 9 -2.71 -9.94 4.33
CA ARG A 9 -1.64 -9.20 4.98
C ARG A 9 -0.58 -8.83 3.96
N ILE A 10 -0.31 -7.54 3.81
CA ILE A 10 0.77 -6.98 3.02
C ILE A 10 1.81 -6.46 3.98
N HIS A 11 3.01 -7.03 3.90
CA HIS A 11 4.15 -6.60 4.67
C HIS A 11 5.03 -5.69 3.80
N ILE A 12 5.08 -4.40 4.12
CA ILE A 12 5.85 -3.39 3.41
C ILE A 12 7.24 -3.34 4.03
N HIS A 13 8.22 -3.92 3.35
CA HIS A 13 9.59 -3.96 3.85
C HIS A 13 10.30 -2.60 3.76
N ARG A 14 10.62 -2.15 2.53
CA ARG A 14 11.45 -0.95 2.28
C ARG A 14 11.24 -0.37 0.89
N GLY A 15 11.55 0.91 0.73
CA GLY A 15 11.75 1.57 -0.55
C GLY A 15 13.20 1.45 -1.01
N VAL A 16 13.43 1.47 -2.33
CA VAL A 16 14.78 1.39 -2.90
C VAL A 16 14.93 2.49 -3.93
N ASN A 17 15.85 3.42 -3.67
CA ASN A 17 16.19 4.51 -4.57
C ASN A 17 14.96 5.32 -5.04
N LEU A 18 14.12 5.73 -4.08
CA LEU A 18 12.95 6.56 -4.37
C LEU A 18 13.38 7.95 -4.85
N ALA A 19 12.48 8.62 -5.59
CA ALA A 19 12.72 9.96 -6.09
C ALA A 19 12.89 10.95 -4.93
N ILE A 20 13.99 11.70 -4.90
CA ILE A 20 14.21 12.77 -3.92
C ILE A 20 13.40 13.99 -4.35
N ARG A 21 12.52 14.49 -3.47
CA ARG A 21 11.66 15.65 -3.76
C ARG A 21 12.08 16.89 -2.98
N ASP A 22 12.73 16.72 -1.84
CA ASP A 22 13.23 17.81 -1.00
C ASP A 22 14.75 17.99 -1.02
N MET A 23 15.21 19.23 -0.86
CA MET A 23 16.64 19.59 -0.92
C MET A 23 17.48 19.03 0.24
N LYS A 24 16.87 18.52 1.32
CA LYS A 24 17.56 18.09 2.55
C LYS A 24 17.12 16.72 3.07
N SER A 25 15.83 16.40 3.01
CA SER A 25 15.29 15.11 3.45
C SER A 25 13.89 14.93 2.89
N SER A 26 13.58 13.73 2.38
CA SER A 26 12.21 13.30 2.08
C SER A 26 11.70 12.41 3.22
N ASP A 27 10.42 12.51 3.55
CA ASP A 27 9.71 11.71 4.54
C ASP A 27 8.64 10.84 3.84
N PRO A 28 9.06 9.78 3.13
CA PRO A 28 8.19 8.96 2.32
C PRO A 28 7.25 8.07 3.13
N TYR A 29 5.98 8.02 2.72
CA TYR A 29 4.98 7.07 3.22
C TYR A 29 4.28 6.33 2.09
N VAL A 30 3.77 5.14 2.40
CA VAL A 30 3.09 4.28 1.43
C VAL A 30 1.58 4.29 1.68
N VAL A 31 0.80 4.43 0.62
CA VAL A 31 -0.66 4.27 0.62
C VAL A 31 -1.02 3.04 -0.19
N VAL A 32 -1.76 2.12 0.43
CA VAL A 32 -2.29 0.92 -0.22
C VAL A 32 -3.80 1.02 -0.39
N ARG A 33 -4.28 0.69 -1.60
CA ARG A 33 -5.70 0.70 -1.97
C ARG A 33 -6.10 -0.56 -2.73
N LEU A 34 -7.35 -0.96 -2.56
CA LEU A 34 -7.99 -2.00 -3.37
C LEU A 34 -8.77 -1.35 -4.53
N GLY A 35 -8.33 -1.63 -5.76
CA GLY A 35 -9.02 -1.26 -6.99
C GLY A 35 -8.97 0.21 -7.37
N LYS A 36 -9.76 0.55 -8.40
CA LYS A 36 -9.96 1.92 -8.88
C LYS A 36 -11.06 2.63 -8.08
N GLN A 37 -10.98 2.63 -6.76
CA GLN A 37 -11.80 3.58 -6.01
C GLN A 37 -11.37 4.99 -6.43
N LYS A 38 -12.23 5.65 -7.21
CA LYS A 38 -12.07 7.03 -7.65
C LYS A 38 -12.21 7.94 -6.44
N PHE A 39 -11.17 8.01 -5.63
CA PHE A 39 -10.96 9.17 -4.80
C PHE A 39 -10.43 10.25 -5.71
N SER A 40 -11.20 11.32 -5.88
CA SER A 40 -10.70 12.57 -6.39
C SER A 40 -9.37 12.86 -5.68
N ASP A 41 -8.32 13.09 -6.48
CA ASP A 41 -6.96 13.34 -6.01
C ASP A 41 -6.88 14.51 -4.99
N GLU A 42 -7.94 15.30 -4.89
CA GLU A 42 -8.20 16.36 -3.93
C GLU A 42 -8.31 15.93 -2.45
N LEU A 43 -8.53 14.64 -2.16
CA LEU A 43 -8.54 14.09 -0.79
C LEU A 43 -7.20 13.43 -0.38
N THR A 44 -6.16 13.56 -1.20
CA THR A 44 -4.80 13.06 -0.93
C THR A 44 -3.79 14.15 -0.63
N THR A 45 -4.24 15.41 -0.63
CA THR A 45 -3.40 16.60 -0.51
C THR A 45 -3.38 17.16 0.91
N ASN A 46 -4.04 16.53 1.87
CA ASN A 46 -4.02 16.98 3.25
C ASN A 46 -4.07 15.78 4.22
N PRO A 47 -2.94 15.41 4.86
CA PRO A 47 -2.87 14.28 5.77
C PRO A 47 -3.74 14.44 7.04
N SER A 48 -4.30 15.63 7.28
CA SER A 48 -5.25 15.87 8.39
C SER A 48 -6.71 15.51 8.07
N VAL A 49 -7.02 15.12 6.83
CA VAL A 49 -8.38 14.73 6.44
C VAL A 49 -8.59 13.26 6.79
N LYS A 50 -9.51 13.00 7.73
CA LYS A 50 -9.93 11.63 8.11
C LYS A 50 -10.26 10.83 6.86
N LEU A 51 -9.39 9.86 6.56
CA LEU A 51 -9.49 9.03 5.38
C LEU A 51 -10.66 8.04 5.56
N PRO A 52 -11.43 7.76 4.49
CA PRO A 52 -12.43 6.69 4.52
C PRO A 52 -11.75 5.33 4.67
N ASP A 53 -12.52 4.35 5.18
CA ASP A 53 -12.14 3.01 5.66
C ASP A 53 -11.35 2.09 4.68
N SER A 54 -10.91 2.62 3.54
CA SER A 54 -10.35 1.92 2.38
C SER A 54 -8.94 2.39 1.99
N LYS A 55 -8.32 3.27 2.79
CA LYS A 55 -6.94 3.73 2.59
C LYS A 55 -6.11 3.36 3.81
N TYR A 56 -5.18 2.44 3.63
CA TYR A 56 -4.21 2.06 4.66
C TYR A 56 -2.89 2.74 4.32
N PHE A 57 -2.27 3.36 5.32
CA PHE A 57 -1.00 4.05 5.19
C PHE A 57 -0.01 3.50 6.20
N THR A 58 1.28 3.60 5.88
CA THR A 58 2.33 3.30 6.86
C THR A 58 2.46 4.46 7.85
N GLU A 59 2.51 4.17 9.15
CA GLU A 59 2.59 5.20 10.20
C GLU A 59 4.03 5.68 10.45
N THR A 60 5.03 4.89 10.06
CA THR A 60 6.45 5.25 10.21
C THR A 60 6.96 6.11 9.07
N GLU A 61 7.23 7.36 9.41
CA GLU A 61 8.05 8.27 8.62
C GLU A 61 9.51 7.81 8.70
N ASN A 62 10.11 7.47 7.56
CA ASN A 62 11.52 7.11 7.48
C ASN A 62 12.26 8.13 6.62
N SER A 63 13.01 9.01 7.28
CA SER A 63 13.75 10.08 6.64
C SER A 63 14.79 9.55 5.64
N CYS A 64 14.77 10.09 4.43
CA CYS A 64 15.70 9.79 3.35
C CYS A 64 16.94 10.70 3.36
N SER A 65 18.09 10.15 2.96
CA SER A 65 19.33 10.92 2.80
C SER A 65 19.40 11.64 1.44
N GLU A 66 20.18 12.73 1.37
CA GLU A 66 20.34 13.59 0.18
C GLU A 66 20.91 12.86 -1.05
N GLU A 67 21.58 11.72 -0.88
CA GLU A 67 22.16 10.96 -2.00
C GLU A 67 21.32 9.74 -2.40
N LYS A 68 20.60 9.15 -1.44
CA LYS A 68 19.87 7.90 -1.65
C LYS A 68 18.67 7.80 -0.71
N CYS A 69 17.49 7.58 -1.29
CA CYS A 69 16.25 7.39 -0.54
C CYS A 69 15.89 5.90 -0.45
N GLU A 70 16.17 5.28 0.70
CA GLU A 70 15.89 3.86 0.99
C GLU A 70 15.16 3.70 2.33
N PRO A 71 13.91 4.17 2.45
CA PRO A 71 13.16 4.08 3.70
C PRO A 71 12.86 2.62 4.06
N VAL A 72 12.90 2.27 5.34
CA VAL A 72 12.56 0.93 5.85
C VAL A 72 11.32 1.02 6.72
N TRP A 73 10.14 0.73 6.14
CA TRP A 73 8.88 0.77 6.87
C TRP A 73 8.72 -0.43 7.81
N ASP A 74 8.98 -1.64 7.33
CA ASP A 74 8.83 -2.89 8.09
C ASP A 74 7.43 -3.03 8.76
N GLU A 75 6.38 -2.67 8.02
CA GLU A 75 5.01 -2.59 8.54
C GLU A 75 4.05 -3.58 7.89
N ASP A 76 3.15 -4.14 8.70
CA ASP A 76 2.06 -5.00 8.26
C ASP A 76 0.75 -4.21 8.07
N LEU A 77 0.22 -4.22 6.85
CA LEU A 77 -1.12 -3.74 6.54
C LEU A 77 -2.04 -4.93 6.26
N THR A 78 -3.25 -4.92 6.84
CA THR A 78 -4.24 -5.99 6.61
C THR A 78 -5.46 -5.45 5.88
N LEU A 79 -5.75 -6.04 4.73
CA LEU A 79 -6.83 -5.66 3.83
C LEU A 79 -7.93 -6.73 3.82
N SER A 80 -9.19 -6.31 3.88
CA SER A 80 -10.34 -7.18 3.63
C SER A 80 -10.60 -7.31 2.13
N ILE A 81 -10.48 -8.52 1.58
CA ILE A 81 -10.67 -8.78 0.15
C ILE A 81 -12.09 -9.26 -0.13
N ALA A 82 -12.81 -8.56 -1.00
CA ALA A 82 -14.15 -8.98 -1.46
C ALA A 82 -14.15 -9.57 -2.88
N ASP A 83 -13.33 -9.04 -3.78
CA ASP A 83 -13.21 -9.51 -5.17
C ASP A 83 -11.73 -9.76 -5.49
N PRO A 84 -11.33 -10.99 -5.88
CA PRO A 84 -9.94 -11.33 -6.12
C PRO A 84 -9.43 -10.79 -7.46
N ASN A 85 -10.34 -10.32 -8.33
CA ASN A 85 -9.99 -9.67 -9.59
C ASN A 85 -9.76 -8.17 -9.40
N THR A 86 -9.98 -7.63 -8.20
CA THR A 86 -9.68 -6.25 -7.88
C THR A 86 -8.18 -6.13 -7.57
N PRO A 87 -7.42 -5.36 -8.38
CA PRO A 87 -5.98 -5.21 -8.20
C PRO A 87 -5.65 -4.34 -6.98
N ILE A 88 -4.45 -4.52 -6.43
CA ILE A 88 -3.96 -3.71 -5.31
C ILE A 88 -3.05 -2.63 -5.86
N LYS A 89 -3.36 -1.39 -5.51
CA LYS A 89 -2.57 -0.21 -5.89
C LYS A 89 -1.75 0.28 -4.70
N LEU A 90 -0.46 0.40 -4.90
CA LEU A 90 0.51 0.97 -3.96
C LEU A 90 0.97 2.32 -4.50
N MET A 91 0.94 3.36 -3.67
CA MET A 91 1.42 4.69 -4.02
C MET A 91 2.38 5.17 -2.95
N VAL A 92 3.42 5.89 -3.35
CA VAL A 92 4.39 6.48 -2.43
C VAL A 92 4.31 7.99 -2.55
N PHE A 93 4.29 8.68 -1.42
CA PHE A 93 4.22 10.13 -1.31
C PHE A 93 5.31 10.63 -0.36
N ASP A 94 5.82 11.81 -0.62
CA ASP A 94 6.69 12.57 0.28
C ASP A 94 5.83 13.49 1.14
N LYS A 95 6.00 13.46 2.46
CA LYS A 95 5.18 14.26 3.37
C LYS A 95 5.75 15.67 3.53
N ASP A 96 4.92 16.67 3.22
CA ASP A 96 5.31 18.07 3.37
C ASP A 96 4.62 18.74 4.56
N THR A 97 5.35 19.57 5.31
CA THR A 97 4.78 20.25 6.49
C THR A 97 3.88 21.45 6.12
N PHE A 98 4.15 22.11 5.00
CA PHE A 98 3.46 23.34 4.59
C PHE A 98 2.99 23.36 3.12
N SER A 99 3.20 22.27 2.38
CA SER A 99 2.80 22.08 0.99
C SER A 99 2.01 20.78 0.81
N PHE A 100 1.59 20.52 -0.42
CA PHE A 100 0.90 19.29 -0.77
C PHE A 100 1.89 18.15 -0.91
N ASP A 101 1.59 17.00 -0.30
CA ASP A 101 2.43 15.82 -0.39
C ASP A 101 2.76 15.43 -1.85
N ASP A 102 4.05 15.26 -2.11
CA ASP A 102 4.59 15.07 -3.46
C ASP A 102 4.55 13.59 -3.86
N LYS A 103 3.95 13.25 -5.00
CA LYS A 103 3.90 11.86 -5.46
C LYS A 103 5.27 11.36 -5.91
N MET A 104 5.75 10.27 -5.29
CA MET A 104 7.05 9.65 -5.58
C MET A 104 6.94 8.41 -6.49
N GLY A 105 5.74 7.87 -6.69
CA GLY A 105 5.49 6.78 -7.63
C GLY A 105 4.24 5.99 -7.31
N ASP A 106 3.85 5.09 -8.22
CA ASP A 106 2.80 4.11 -7.97
C ASP A 106 3.05 2.79 -8.71
N ALA A 107 2.53 1.71 -8.14
CA ALA A 107 2.58 0.37 -8.67
C ALA A 107 1.24 -0.34 -8.43
N GLU A 108 0.97 -1.36 -9.24
CA GLU A 108 -0.26 -2.14 -9.15
C GLU A 108 0.06 -3.62 -9.35
N PHE A 109 -0.59 -4.50 -8.59
CA PHE A 109 -0.40 -5.95 -8.71
C PHE A 109 -1.70 -6.73 -8.46
N ASP A 110 -1.80 -7.89 -9.13
CA ASP A 110 -2.93 -8.79 -9.01
C ASP A 110 -2.73 -9.82 -7.89
N ILE A 111 -3.78 -10.08 -7.12
CA ILE A 111 -3.75 -11.08 -6.03
C ILE A 111 -4.43 -12.40 -6.41
N LYS A 112 -5.07 -12.47 -7.58
CA LYS A 112 -5.74 -13.68 -8.06
C LYS A 112 -4.80 -14.90 -8.08
N PRO A 113 -3.55 -14.82 -8.58
CA PRO A 113 -2.65 -15.98 -8.57
C PRO A 113 -2.34 -16.48 -7.16
N LEU A 114 -2.25 -15.57 -6.18
CA LEU A 114 -2.03 -15.92 -4.77
C LEU A 114 -3.23 -16.69 -4.20
N ILE A 115 -4.44 -16.22 -4.48
CA ILE A 115 -5.68 -16.86 -4.00
C ILE A 115 -5.88 -18.23 -4.63
N GLU A 116 -5.58 -18.39 -5.92
CA GLU A 116 -5.62 -19.68 -6.61
C GLU A 116 -4.64 -20.68 -5.98
N ALA A 117 -3.40 -20.26 -5.72
CA ALA A 117 -2.39 -21.09 -5.05
C ALA A 117 -2.81 -21.52 -3.63
N VAL A 118 -3.45 -20.61 -2.88
CA VAL A 118 -3.97 -20.94 -1.53
C VAL A 118 -5.09 -21.99 -1.62
N LYS A 119 -6.02 -21.87 -2.58
CA LYS A 119 -7.09 -22.86 -2.77
C LYS A 119 -6.56 -24.24 -3.13
N MET A 120 -5.59 -24.32 -4.05
CA MET A 120 -4.97 -25.59 -4.45
C MET A 120 -4.34 -26.32 -3.25
N ARG A 121 -3.70 -25.57 -2.34
CA ARG A 121 -3.09 -26.16 -1.14
C ARG A 121 -4.15 -26.72 -0.18
N LEU A 122 -5.27 -26.04 -0.01
CA LEU A 122 -6.35 -26.46 0.88
C LEU A 122 -7.05 -27.73 0.37
N GLU A 123 -7.24 -27.84 -0.94
CA GLU A 123 -7.84 -29.03 -1.58
C GLU A 123 -6.90 -30.25 -1.51
N GLY A 124 -5.59 -30.05 -1.65
CA GLY A 124 -4.60 -31.11 -1.50
C GLY A 124 -4.47 -31.68 -0.08
N SER A 125 -4.84 -30.91 0.95
CA SER A 125 -4.84 -31.37 2.35
C SER A 125 -6.07 -32.17 2.77
N LEU A 126 -7.11 -32.25 1.94
CA LEU A 126 -8.33 -33.03 2.22
C LEU A 126 -8.29 -34.46 1.65
N VAL A 127 -7.19 -34.83 0.98
CA VAL A 127 -6.94 -36.20 0.54
C VAL A 127 -6.06 -36.87 1.60
N GLU A 128 -6.67 -37.32 2.69
CA GLU A 128 -6.01 -38.31 3.56
C GLU A 128 -6.07 -39.71 2.91
N PRO A 129 -5.04 -40.56 3.11
CA PRO A 129 -4.96 -41.90 2.52
C PRO A 129 -6.00 -42.90 3.05
#